data_AF-A0A2N3DZK6-F1
#
_entry.id   AF-A0A2N3DZK6-F1
#
_cell.length_a   1.000
_cell.length_b   1.000
_cell.length_c   1.000
_cell.angle_alpha   90.00
_cell.angle_beta   90.00
_cell.angle_gamma   90.00
#
_symmetry.space_group_name_H-M   'P 1'
#
loop_
_entity.id
_entity.type
_entity.pdbx_description
1 polymer ?
#
loop_
_entity_poly.entity_id
_entity_poly.type
_entity_poly.pdbx_seq_one_letter_code
_entity_poly.pdbx_strand_id
1 'polypeptide(L)'
;GRLMAPFTEVAAEHPQAWFPVARTAEEIATPTEDNRYVGFPYTKYMNAIMQVDQAAAVVMMSVKKARELGVQQEKWVFLHGCADANDLWFPTERVDFHSSPAIRMMGKKAFAMSGWNVGEIDYFDLYSCFPSAVQIGRNELGIAQDDPRALTVTGGLPYFGGAGNNYVMHSIATMMDKLRAKPGTKGLCTSNGWYVTKHGLGLYSTTPLEGKWEREKPATYQAEIDAEKHPKVEEKPNGKAKIETYTVVHGRGGAEFAIVFGRMADTDARFVAHTPNDPATLADMVEREQLGRPGAVQSFADGSVNIFTPE
;
A
#
# COMPACT_ATOMS: atom_id res chain seq x y z
N GLY A 1 -8.35 2.81 -12.20
CA GLY A 1 -8.00 3.11 -13.61
C GLY A 1 -6.88 4.11 -13.70
N ARG A 2 -7.20 5.43 -13.66
CA ARG A 2 -6.24 6.52 -13.94
C ARG A 2 -4.93 6.46 -13.15
N LEU A 3 -4.98 6.11 -11.86
CA LEU A 3 -3.79 5.99 -11.02
C LEU A 3 -2.83 4.89 -11.50
N MET A 4 -3.38 3.76 -11.97
CA MET A 4 -2.59 2.56 -12.25
C MET A 4 -2.17 2.44 -13.72
N ALA A 5 -2.83 3.15 -14.65
CA ALA A 5 -2.45 3.13 -16.06
C ALA A 5 -0.98 3.53 -16.29
N PRO A 6 -0.44 4.61 -15.68
CA PRO A 6 0.99 4.95 -15.79
C PRO A 6 1.92 3.86 -15.24
N PHE A 7 1.50 3.09 -14.24
CA PHE A 7 2.30 1.96 -13.75
C PHE A 7 2.44 0.87 -14.82
N THR A 8 1.37 0.62 -15.59
CA THR A 8 1.41 -0.38 -16.69
C THR A 8 2.31 0.06 -17.84
N GLU A 9 2.40 1.36 -18.11
CA GLU A 9 3.30 1.92 -19.13
C GLU A 9 4.77 1.69 -18.73
N VAL A 10 5.11 2.02 -17.47
CA VAL A 10 6.46 1.74 -16.93
C VAL A 10 6.76 0.24 -16.94
N ALA A 11 5.80 -0.61 -16.56
CA ALA A 11 5.97 -2.06 -16.60
C ALA A 11 6.18 -2.60 -18.02
N ALA A 12 5.46 -2.07 -19.01
CA ALA A 12 5.56 -2.51 -20.41
C ALA A 12 6.95 -2.24 -21.02
N GLU A 13 7.62 -1.19 -20.57
CA GLU A 13 8.98 -0.84 -21.00
C GLU A 13 10.07 -1.52 -20.16
N HIS A 14 9.73 -2.10 -19.01
CA HIS A 14 10.70 -2.69 -18.11
C HIS A 14 11.10 -4.11 -18.57
N PRO A 15 12.39 -4.38 -18.86
CA PRO A 15 12.82 -5.63 -19.49
C PRO A 15 12.62 -6.89 -18.64
N GLN A 16 12.42 -6.71 -17.32
CA GLN A 16 12.20 -7.79 -16.36
C GLN A 16 10.73 -7.89 -15.89
N ALA A 17 9.82 -7.06 -16.40
CA ALA A 17 8.41 -7.13 -16.01
C ALA A 17 7.79 -8.45 -16.48
N TRP A 18 7.01 -9.06 -15.59
CA TRP A 18 6.36 -10.34 -15.87
C TRP A 18 5.13 -10.19 -16.76
N PHE A 19 4.41 -9.07 -16.63
CA PHE A 19 3.23 -8.75 -17.43
C PHE A 19 3.40 -7.40 -18.15
N PRO A 20 4.27 -7.32 -19.18
CA PRO A 20 4.65 -6.07 -19.83
C PRO A 20 3.59 -5.61 -20.84
N VAL A 21 2.39 -5.27 -20.36
CA VAL A 21 1.28 -4.81 -21.20
C VAL A 21 0.74 -3.50 -20.65
N ALA A 22 0.91 -2.43 -21.42
CA ALA A 22 0.30 -1.14 -21.12
C ALA A 22 -1.23 -1.24 -21.25
N ARG A 23 -1.95 -0.61 -20.32
CA ARG A 23 -3.40 -0.60 -20.27
C ARG A 23 -3.92 0.80 -20.01
N THR A 24 -5.02 1.11 -20.67
CA THR A 24 -5.77 2.33 -20.44
C THR A 24 -6.45 2.31 -19.07
N ALA A 25 -6.77 3.50 -18.56
CA ALA A 25 -7.49 3.64 -17.30
C ALA A 25 -8.85 2.93 -17.31
N GLU A 26 -9.52 2.90 -18.46
CA GLU A 26 -10.84 2.28 -18.67
C GLU A 26 -10.73 0.75 -18.67
N GLU A 27 -9.75 0.18 -19.36
CA GLU A 27 -9.49 -1.28 -19.35
C GLU A 27 -9.20 -1.78 -17.93
N ILE A 28 -8.43 -1.02 -17.14
CA ILE A 28 -8.12 -1.40 -15.76
C ILE A 28 -9.38 -1.33 -14.89
N ALA A 29 -10.22 -0.31 -15.07
CA ALA A 29 -11.37 -0.04 -14.19
C ALA A 29 -12.63 -0.82 -14.54
N THR A 30 -12.82 -1.18 -15.80
CA THR A 30 -14.06 -1.79 -16.28
C THR A 30 -14.04 -3.29 -16.04
N PRO A 31 -15.03 -3.84 -15.31
CA PRO A 31 -15.18 -5.28 -15.16
C PRO A 31 -15.51 -5.94 -16.51
N THR A 32 -14.78 -7.00 -16.83
CA THR A 32 -15.05 -7.88 -17.98
C THR A 32 -14.87 -9.33 -17.55
N GLU A 33 -15.09 -10.31 -18.42
CA GLU A 33 -14.78 -11.72 -18.12
C GLU A 33 -13.29 -11.91 -17.75
N ASP A 34 -12.40 -11.22 -18.46
CA ASP A 34 -10.95 -11.25 -18.22
C ASP A 34 -10.49 -10.36 -17.06
N ASN A 35 -11.28 -9.34 -16.71
CA ASN A 35 -11.01 -8.34 -15.67
C ASN A 35 -12.13 -8.25 -14.61
N ARG A 36 -12.69 -9.39 -14.21
CA ARG A 36 -13.76 -9.42 -13.20
C ARG A 36 -13.35 -8.78 -11.86
N TYR A 37 -14.33 -8.47 -11.02
CA TYR A 37 -14.07 -8.18 -9.61
C TYR A 37 -13.40 -9.36 -8.90
N VAL A 38 -12.45 -9.05 -8.03
CA VAL A 38 -11.89 -10.01 -7.06
C VAL A 38 -12.45 -9.69 -5.67
N GLY A 39 -12.43 -8.42 -5.31
CA GLY A 39 -13.20 -7.86 -4.21
C GLY A 39 -13.58 -6.45 -4.60
N PHE A 40 -14.88 -6.13 -4.58
CA PHE A 40 -15.33 -4.78 -4.89
C PHE A 40 -14.65 -3.76 -3.95
N PRO A 41 -14.05 -2.68 -4.46
CA PRO A 41 -14.19 -2.13 -5.82
C PRO A 41 -13.08 -2.54 -6.82
N TYR A 42 -12.18 -3.45 -6.47
CA TYR A 42 -11.01 -3.79 -7.29
C TYR A 42 -11.26 -4.96 -8.25
N THR A 43 -11.11 -4.64 -9.53
CA THR A 43 -11.01 -5.62 -10.63
C THR A 43 -9.67 -6.35 -10.59
N LYS A 44 -9.58 -7.49 -11.28
CA LYS A 44 -8.37 -8.32 -11.36
C LYS A 44 -7.11 -7.51 -11.72
N TYR A 45 -7.17 -6.56 -12.65
CA TYR A 45 -6.03 -5.75 -13.06
C TYR A 45 -5.60 -4.68 -12.03
N MET A 46 -6.32 -4.52 -10.93
CA MET A 46 -5.92 -3.70 -9.78
C MET A 46 -5.34 -4.53 -8.62
N ASN A 47 -5.24 -5.86 -8.77
CA ASN A 47 -4.77 -6.76 -7.73
C ASN A 47 -3.37 -7.30 -8.08
N ALA A 48 -2.49 -7.36 -7.09
CA ALA A 48 -1.17 -7.97 -7.25
C ALA A 48 -1.24 -9.45 -7.68
N ILE A 49 -0.29 -9.87 -8.50
CA ILE A 49 -0.13 -11.26 -8.92
C ILE A 49 1.20 -11.78 -8.39
N MET A 50 1.13 -12.71 -7.44
CA MET A 50 2.33 -13.27 -6.78
C MET A 50 2.89 -14.51 -7.49
N GLN A 51 2.19 -15.03 -8.49
CA GLN A 51 2.58 -16.23 -9.23
C GLN A 51 3.59 -15.88 -10.33
N VAL A 52 4.81 -15.55 -9.92
CA VAL A 52 5.95 -15.19 -10.79
C VAL A 52 7.21 -15.91 -10.31
N ASP A 53 8.19 -16.09 -11.19
CA ASP A 53 9.51 -16.62 -10.85
C ASP A 53 10.59 -15.55 -11.08
N GLN A 54 10.87 -14.79 -10.01
CA GLN A 54 11.76 -13.63 -10.05
C GLN A 54 12.59 -13.57 -8.77
N ALA A 55 13.85 -13.13 -8.90
CA ALA A 55 14.73 -12.85 -7.78
C ALA A 55 15.48 -11.53 -7.99
N ALA A 56 15.77 -10.85 -6.88
CA ALA A 56 16.60 -9.66 -6.84
C ALA A 56 17.51 -9.72 -5.63
N ALA A 57 18.68 -9.09 -5.74
CA ALA A 57 19.66 -8.98 -4.67
C ALA A 57 20.29 -7.59 -4.69
N VAL A 58 20.63 -7.10 -3.51
CA VAL A 58 21.38 -5.86 -3.31
C VAL A 58 22.62 -6.19 -2.50
N VAL A 59 23.78 -5.71 -2.96
CA VAL A 59 25.04 -5.84 -2.22
C VAL A 59 25.34 -4.53 -1.52
N MET A 60 25.38 -4.56 -0.19
CA MET A 60 25.69 -3.41 0.65
C MET A 60 27.04 -3.60 1.33
N MET A 61 27.86 -2.55 1.37
CA MET A 61 29.17 -2.58 2.00
C MET A 61 29.58 -1.19 2.48
N SER A 62 30.58 -1.10 3.36
CA SER A 62 31.17 0.18 3.73
C SER A 62 32.01 0.75 2.58
N VAL A 63 32.15 2.07 2.51
CA VAL A 63 33.05 2.76 1.55
C VAL A 63 34.48 2.23 1.64
N LYS A 64 34.97 1.96 2.87
CA LYS A 64 36.28 1.36 3.08
C LYS A 64 36.40 0.02 2.37
N LYS A 65 35.44 -0.89 2.55
CA LYS A 65 35.45 -2.21 1.91
C LYS A 65 35.30 -2.12 0.38
N ALA A 66 34.48 -1.20 -0.12
CA ALA A 66 34.33 -0.96 -1.55
C ALA A 66 35.65 -0.55 -2.21
N ARG A 67 36.44 0.33 -1.56
CA ARG A 67 37.78 0.72 -2.02
C ARG A 67 38.77 -0.43 -1.95
N GLU A 68 38.81 -1.19 -0.86
CA GLU A 68 39.67 -2.37 -0.70
C GLU A 68 39.44 -3.42 -1.81
N LEU A 69 38.18 -3.60 -2.22
CA LEU A 69 37.80 -4.56 -3.26
C LEU A 69 37.86 -3.98 -4.69
N GLY A 70 38.25 -2.71 -4.86
CA GLY A 70 38.32 -2.07 -6.18
C GLY A 70 36.96 -1.82 -6.85
N VAL A 71 35.88 -1.71 -6.08
CA VAL A 71 34.55 -1.38 -6.63
C VAL A 71 34.57 0.09 -7.09
N GLN A 72 34.41 0.33 -8.39
CA GLN A 72 34.39 1.66 -8.99
C GLN A 72 33.33 2.57 -8.34
N GLN A 73 33.72 3.83 -8.07
CA GLN A 73 32.87 4.79 -7.35
C GLN A 73 31.58 5.14 -8.07
N GLU A 74 31.56 5.12 -9.40
CA GLU A 74 30.35 5.32 -10.23
C GLU A 74 29.25 4.26 -9.98
N LYS A 75 29.59 3.11 -9.38
CA LYS A 75 28.61 2.08 -9.00
C LYS A 75 27.97 2.33 -7.63
N TRP A 76 28.48 3.28 -6.86
CA TRP A 76 28.06 3.49 -5.48
C TRP A 76 26.76 4.30 -5.42
N VAL A 77 25.83 3.81 -4.62
CA VAL A 77 24.58 4.49 -4.29
C VAL A 77 24.46 4.48 -2.77
N PHE A 78 24.19 5.63 -2.18
CA PHE A 78 24.14 5.84 -0.75
C PHE A 78 22.70 5.95 -0.27
N LEU A 79 22.43 5.38 0.91
CA LEU A 79 21.16 5.52 1.62
C LEU A 79 21.24 6.78 2.49
N HIS A 80 20.61 7.87 2.05
CA HIS A 80 20.63 9.17 2.73
C HIS A 80 19.66 9.25 3.90
N GLY A 81 18.51 8.59 3.80
CA GLY A 81 17.50 8.58 4.84
C GLY A 81 16.70 7.29 4.82
N CYS A 82 16.33 6.80 5.99
CA CYS A 82 15.45 5.65 6.11
C CYS A 82 14.66 5.64 7.41
N ALA A 83 13.51 5.00 7.37
CA ALA A 83 12.68 4.73 8.53
C ALA A 83 11.79 3.51 8.26
N ASP A 84 11.25 2.93 9.33
CA ASP A 84 10.23 1.89 9.31
C ASP A 84 9.32 2.10 10.51
N ALA A 85 8.04 1.85 10.32
CA ALA A 85 6.99 2.02 11.32
C ALA A 85 5.83 1.07 10.98
N ASN A 86 5.01 0.77 11.98
CA ASN A 86 3.82 -0.05 11.80
C ASN A 86 2.57 0.74 12.15
N ASP A 87 1.52 0.59 11.34
CA ASP A 87 0.17 0.93 11.79
C ASP A 87 -0.32 -0.12 12.80
N LEU A 88 -1.39 0.21 13.52
CA LEU A 88 -2.03 -0.75 14.41
C LEU A 88 -2.34 -2.05 13.67
N TRP A 89 -2.04 -3.16 14.35
CA TRP A 89 -1.95 -4.47 13.72
C TRP A 89 -3.30 -4.90 13.12
N PHE A 90 -4.37 -4.70 13.88
CA PHE A 90 -5.71 -5.06 13.46
C PHE A 90 -6.40 -3.87 12.78
N PRO A 91 -6.91 -4.01 11.54
CA PRO A 91 -7.63 -2.94 10.86
C PRO A 91 -8.83 -2.40 11.66
N THR A 92 -9.47 -3.24 12.47
CA THR A 92 -10.57 -2.87 13.36
C THR A 92 -10.19 -1.81 14.39
N GLU A 93 -8.91 -1.67 14.71
CA GLU A 93 -8.41 -0.72 15.69
C GLU A 93 -7.83 0.53 15.02
N ARG A 94 -7.86 0.67 13.69
CA ARG A 94 -7.27 1.87 13.06
C ARG A 94 -8.20 3.07 13.14
N VAL A 95 -7.65 4.28 13.15
CA VAL A 95 -8.46 5.52 13.19
C VAL A 95 -9.49 5.55 12.05
N ASP A 96 -9.06 5.23 10.84
CA ASP A 96 -9.86 5.08 9.63
C ASP A 96 -9.20 4.05 8.68
N PHE A 97 -9.70 3.95 7.44
CA PHE A 97 -9.23 2.98 6.42
C PHE A 97 -8.56 3.64 5.21
N HIS A 98 -8.32 4.94 5.25
CA HIS A 98 -7.78 5.71 4.12
C HIS A 98 -6.56 6.57 4.49
N SER A 99 -6.06 6.47 5.72
CA SER A 99 -4.85 7.11 6.22
C SER A 99 -3.86 6.07 6.78
N SER A 100 -2.62 6.50 7.01
CA SER A 100 -1.60 5.71 7.69
C SER A 100 -0.69 6.63 8.52
N PRO A 101 -0.97 6.75 9.84
CA PRO A 101 -0.06 7.41 10.78
C PRO A 101 1.37 6.90 10.71
N ALA A 102 1.56 5.60 10.45
CA ALA A 102 2.88 5.01 10.33
C ALA A 102 3.65 5.49 9.10
N ILE A 103 3.03 5.55 7.92
CA ILE A 103 3.67 6.09 6.71
C ILE A 103 4.02 7.56 6.92
N ARG A 104 3.14 8.35 7.52
CA ARG A 104 3.37 9.76 7.84
C ARG A 104 4.60 9.95 8.73
N MET A 105 4.67 9.20 9.83
CA MET A 105 5.77 9.26 10.78
C MET A 105 7.08 8.79 10.14
N MET A 106 7.04 7.66 9.43
CA MET A 106 8.19 7.12 8.70
C MET A 106 8.73 8.12 7.68
N GLY A 107 7.85 8.75 6.89
CA GLY A 107 8.21 9.81 5.95
C GLY A 107 8.93 10.96 6.64
N LYS A 108 8.33 11.51 7.70
CA LYS A 108 8.93 12.59 8.51
C LYS A 108 10.34 12.22 9.00
N LYS A 109 10.53 11.01 9.54
CA LYS A 109 11.81 10.55 10.09
C LYS A 109 12.87 10.34 9.01
N ALA A 110 12.50 9.72 7.88
CA ALA A 110 13.42 9.48 6.78
C ALA A 110 13.85 10.78 6.09
N PHE A 111 12.93 11.71 5.85
CA PHE A 111 13.25 13.02 5.28
C PHE A 111 14.13 13.84 6.24
N ALA A 112 13.80 13.87 7.52
CA ALA A 112 14.63 14.53 8.53
C ALA A 112 16.06 13.96 8.58
N MET A 113 16.22 12.64 8.47
CA MET A 113 17.53 11.98 8.40
C MET A 113 18.33 12.40 7.16
N SER A 114 17.69 12.52 6.00
CA SER A 114 18.35 12.91 4.75
C SER A 114 18.61 14.42 4.61
N GLY A 115 17.89 15.25 5.37
CA GLY A 115 17.84 16.69 5.15
C GLY A 115 17.12 17.11 3.85
N TRP A 116 16.39 16.19 3.21
CA TRP A 116 15.63 16.47 1.98
C TRP A 116 14.15 16.68 2.28
N ASN A 117 13.43 17.17 1.27
CA ASN A 117 11.97 17.17 1.21
C ASN A 117 11.45 16.44 -0.04
N VAL A 118 10.16 16.12 -0.05
CA VAL A 118 9.51 15.36 -1.14
C VAL A 118 9.57 16.06 -2.51
N GLY A 119 9.64 17.39 -2.52
CA GLY A 119 9.79 18.18 -3.75
C GLY A 119 11.15 18.02 -4.43
N GLU A 120 12.16 17.52 -3.70
CA GLU A 120 13.50 17.28 -4.23
C GLU A 120 13.69 15.88 -4.83
N ILE A 121 12.69 15.00 -4.70
CA ILE A 121 12.81 13.62 -5.19
C ILE A 121 12.62 13.59 -6.72
N ASP A 122 13.55 12.98 -7.45
CA ASP A 122 13.47 12.83 -8.90
C ASP A 122 12.68 11.58 -9.29
N TYR A 123 12.83 10.50 -8.53
CA TYR A 123 12.28 9.18 -8.86
C TYR A 123 11.59 8.55 -7.65
N PHE A 124 10.36 8.06 -7.86
CA PHE A 124 9.61 7.32 -6.84
C PHE A 124 9.46 5.85 -7.23
N ASP A 125 9.47 4.98 -6.22
CA ASP A 125 8.82 3.68 -6.27
C ASP A 125 7.96 3.48 -5.03
N LEU A 126 6.67 3.79 -5.18
CA LEU A 126 5.70 3.52 -4.13
C LEU A 126 5.22 2.07 -4.22
N TYR A 127 5.24 1.37 -3.07
CA TYR A 127 4.67 0.03 -2.98
C TYR A 127 3.20 0.03 -3.40
N SER A 128 2.82 -0.96 -4.23
CA SER A 128 1.62 -0.85 -5.08
C SER A 128 0.83 -2.15 -5.23
N CYS A 129 0.70 -2.96 -4.18
CA CYS A 129 -0.12 -4.19 -4.24
C CYS A 129 -1.58 -3.96 -4.65
N PHE A 130 -2.13 -2.82 -4.25
CA PHE A 130 -3.47 -2.34 -4.59
C PHE A 130 -3.43 -0.81 -4.77
N PRO A 131 -4.39 -0.22 -5.52
CA PRO A 131 -4.51 1.22 -5.67
C PRO A 131 -4.58 1.97 -4.34
N SER A 132 -5.28 1.44 -3.32
CA SER A 132 -5.37 2.07 -2.00
C SER A 132 -4.02 2.28 -1.34
N ALA A 133 -3.11 1.29 -1.42
CA ALA A 133 -1.77 1.41 -0.84
C ALA A 133 -0.97 2.55 -1.49
N VAL A 134 -1.09 2.71 -2.81
CA VAL A 134 -0.45 3.81 -3.55
C VAL A 134 -1.06 5.15 -3.14
N GLN A 135 -2.39 5.24 -3.03
CA GLN A 135 -3.08 6.48 -2.63
C GLN A 135 -2.70 6.90 -1.21
N ILE A 136 -2.73 5.98 -0.25
CA ILE A 136 -2.33 6.23 1.14
C ILE A 136 -0.87 6.66 1.18
N GLY A 137 0.03 5.90 0.55
CA GLY A 137 1.47 6.23 0.50
C GLY A 137 1.74 7.61 -0.09
N ARG A 138 1.13 7.93 -1.22
CA ARG A 138 1.25 9.24 -1.89
C ARG A 138 0.78 10.36 -0.97
N ASN A 139 -0.41 10.23 -0.40
CA ASN A 139 -1.02 11.27 0.42
C ASN A 139 -0.22 11.52 1.71
N GLU A 140 0.18 10.46 2.42
CA GLU A 140 0.90 10.58 3.70
C GLU A 140 2.35 11.09 3.52
N LEU A 141 2.94 10.89 2.35
CA LEU A 141 4.24 11.46 1.99
C LEU A 141 4.14 12.88 1.43
N GLY A 142 2.93 13.44 1.28
CA GLY A 142 2.71 14.79 0.76
C GLY A 142 3.00 14.94 -0.73
N ILE A 143 2.90 13.85 -1.52
CA ILE A 143 3.01 13.90 -2.98
C ILE A 143 1.67 14.38 -3.55
N ALA A 144 1.69 15.41 -4.39
CA ALA A 144 0.48 15.98 -4.96
C ALA A 144 -0.24 14.97 -5.87
N GLN A 145 -1.57 15.07 -5.97
CA GLN A 145 -2.34 14.16 -6.81
C GLN A 145 -2.07 14.37 -8.31
N ASP A 146 -1.73 15.59 -8.69
CA ASP A 146 -1.37 16.04 -10.03
C ASP A 146 0.15 16.14 -10.22
N ASP A 147 0.94 15.53 -9.33
CA ASP A 147 2.38 15.46 -9.48
C ASP A 147 2.75 14.82 -10.84
N PRO A 148 3.55 15.49 -11.68
CA PRO A 148 3.87 14.98 -13.01
C PRO A 148 4.89 13.82 -12.96
N ARG A 149 5.56 13.61 -11.83
CA ARG A 149 6.56 12.54 -11.68
C ARG A 149 5.86 11.19 -11.56
N ALA A 150 6.42 10.18 -12.23
CA ALA A 150 5.92 8.81 -12.12
C ALA A 150 6.07 8.31 -10.67
N LEU A 151 5.04 7.61 -10.16
CA LEU A 151 5.02 7.04 -8.80
C LEU A 151 5.75 5.69 -8.71
N THR A 152 6.30 5.21 -9.82
CA THR A 152 7.10 3.97 -9.89
C THR A 152 8.20 4.09 -10.93
N VAL A 153 9.35 3.45 -10.65
CA VAL A 153 10.39 3.19 -11.65
C VAL A 153 10.34 1.75 -12.17
N THR A 154 9.59 0.88 -11.49
CA THR A 154 9.58 -0.56 -11.69
C THR A 154 8.35 -1.03 -12.46
N GLY A 155 7.21 -0.35 -12.29
CA GLY A 155 5.94 -0.68 -12.94
C GLY A 155 4.89 -1.29 -12.01
N GLY A 156 5.17 -1.43 -10.72
CA GLY A 156 4.20 -1.85 -9.70
C GLY A 156 3.86 -3.34 -9.65
N LEU A 157 3.38 -3.76 -8.48
CA LEU A 157 3.18 -5.18 -8.14
C LEU A 157 2.25 -5.95 -9.10
N PRO A 158 1.11 -5.39 -9.56
CA PRO A 158 0.19 -6.10 -10.45
C PRO A 158 0.76 -6.38 -11.85
N TYR A 159 1.80 -5.64 -12.27
CA TYR A 159 2.25 -5.61 -13.66
C TYR A 159 3.71 -6.06 -13.81
N PHE A 160 4.62 -5.47 -13.03
CA PHE A 160 6.01 -5.93 -12.99
C PHE A 160 6.11 -7.37 -12.43
N GLY A 161 5.20 -7.73 -11.53
CA GLY A 161 5.25 -8.96 -10.76
C GLY A 161 6.01 -8.77 -9.45
N GLY A 162 5.84 -9.71 -8.53
CA GLY A 162 6.60 -9.73 -7.29
C GLY A 162 6.37 -11.03 -6.56
N ALA A 163 7.42 -11.83 -6.39
CA ALA A 163 7.35 -13.15 -5.77
C ALA A 163 6.97 -13.04 -4.28
N GLY A 164 5.67 -12.91 -4.00
CA GLY A 164 5.07 -12.76 -2.67
C GLY A 164 5.49 -11.47 -1.95
N ASN A 165 6.73 -11.45 -1.48
CA ASN A 165 7.25 -10.45 -0.55
C ASN A 165 8.44 -9.65 -1.12
N ASN A 166 9.04 -10.06 -2.25
CA ASN A 166 10.35 -9.54 -2.68
C ASN A 166 10.30 -8.38 -3.69
N TYR A 167 9.13 -7.82 -4.03
CA TYR A 167 9.03 -6.74 -5.02
C TYR A 167 9.92 -5.54 -4.72
N VAL A 168 9.98 -5.10 -3.46
CA VAL A 168 10.74 -3.90 -3.08
C VAL A 168 12.22 -4.06 -3.37
N MET A 169 12.76 -5.28 -3.34
CA MET A 169 14.15 -5.53 -3.72
C MET A 169 14.39 -5.22 -5.20
N HIS A 170 13.42 -5.53 -6.07
CA HIS A 170 13.45 -5.13 -7.48
C HIS A 170 13.31 -3.61 -7.65
N SER A 171 12.45 -2.97 -6.84
CA SER A 171 12.35 -1.50 -6.82
C SER A 171 13.67 -0.84 -6.47
N ILE A 172 14.35 -1.32 -5.44
CA ILE A 172 15.65 -0.80 -5.01
C ILE A 172 16.71 -1.03 -6.10
N ALA A 173 16.77 -2.21 -6.70
CA ALA A 173 17.71 -2.51 -7.78
C ALA A 173 17.50 -1.58 -8.99
N THR A 174 16.24 -1.43 -9.43
CA THR A 174 15.85 -0.54 -10.54
C THR A 174 16.17 0.91 -10.22
N MET A 175 15.89 1.35 -8.99
CA MET A 175 16.23 2.69 -8.51
C MET A 175 17.74 2.93 -8.56
N MET A 176 18.57 1.97 -8.16
CA MET A 176 20.03 2.11 -8.26
C MET A 176 20.49 2.37 -9.69
N ASP A 177 19.92 1.66 -10.68
CA ASP A 177 20.27 1.85 -12.08
C ASP A 177 19.84 3.22 -12.61
N LYS A 178 18.63 3.69 -12.24
CA LYS A 178 18.17 5.05 -12.56
C LYS A 178 19.10 6.13 -11.99
N LEU A 179 19.52 5.98 -10.74
CA LEU A 179 20.38 6.95 -10.05
C LEU A 179 21.80 6.96 -10.62
N ARG A 180 22.36 5.79 -10.97
CA ARG A 180 23.67 5.69 -11.64
C ARG A 180 23.65 6.29 -13.03
N ALA A 181 22.56 6.12 -13.78
CA ALA A 181 22.41 6.69 -15.12
C ALA A 181 22.31 8.22 -15.11
N LYS A 182 21.83 8.82 -14.01
CA LYS A 182 21.75 10.27 -13.83
C LYS A 182 22.30 10.68 -12.45
N PRO A 183 23.63 10.70 -12.26
CA PRO A 183 24.25 10.96 -10.97
C PRO A 183 23.78 12.27 -10.33
N GLY A 184 23.64 12.26 -9.01
CA GLY A 184 23.20 13.41 -8.21
C GLY A 184 21.68 13.51 -8.02
N THR A 185 20.90 12.74 -8.78
CA THR A 185 19.45 12.63 -8.56
C THR A 185 19.11 11.91 -7.25
N LYS A 186 17.87 12.07 -6.81
CA LYS A 186 17.33 11.56 -5.54
C LYS A 186 16.19 10.58 -5.80
N GLY A 187 16.29 9.39 -5.23
CA GLY A 187 15.31 8.33 -5.36
C GLY A 187 14.63 8.01 -4.03
N LEU A 188 13.35 7.66 -4.07
CA LEU A 188 12.58 7.22 -2.91
C LEU A 188 11.92 5.88 -3.22
N CYS A 189 12.14 4.87 -2.37
CA CYS A 189 11.39 3.61 -2.42
C CYS A 189 10.60 3.42 -1.13
N THR A 190 9.36 2.96 -1.23
CA THR A 190 8.58 2.49 -0.08
C THR A 190 8.33 0.99 -0.14
N SER A 191 8.11 0.41 1.03
CA SER A 191 7.70 -0.97 1.23
C SER A 191 6.45 -1.01 2.09
N ASN A 192 5.60 -1.98 1.81
CA ASN A 192 4.44 -2.29 2.63
C ASN A 192 4.32 -3.80 2.82
N GLY A 193 3.93 -4.22 4.03
CA GLY A 193 3.57 -5.58 4.37
C GLY A 193 2.17 -5.68 4.97
N TRP A 194 1.49 -6.80 4.70
CA TRP A 194 0.12 -7.09 5.14
C TRP A 194 -0.88 -6.03 4.65
N TYR A 195 -1.86 -5.68 5.48
CA TYR A 195 -2.98 -4.82 5.14
C TYR A 195 -2.63 -3.35 5.38
N VAL A 196 -1.57 -2.80 4.75
CA VAL A 196 -1.08 -1.45 5.12
C VAL A 196 -0.64 -1.46 6.59
N THR A 197 0.12 -2.47 7.02
CA THR A 197 0.46 -2.67 8.44
C THR A 197 1.92 -2.36 8.73
N LYS A 198 2.84 -2.88 7.92
CA LYS A 198 4.28 -2.70 8.12
C LYS A 198 4.86 -1.86 7.01
N HIS A 199 5.63 -0.84 7.34
CA HIS A 199 6.14 0.11 6.35
C HIS A 199 7.64 0.28 6.48
N GLY A 200 8.28 0.52 5.34
CA GLY A 200 9.69 0.92 5.28
C GLY A 200 9.91 1.92 4.14
N LEU A 201 10.83 2.86 4.32
CA LEU A 201 11.18 3.88 3.34
C LEU A 201 12.70 4.03 3.25
N GLY A 202 13.21 4.16 2.03
CA GLY A 202 14.60 4.46 1.75
C GLY A 202 14.75 5.61 0.76
N LEU A 203 15.67 6.54 1.06
CA LEU A 203 16.06 7.67 0.22
C LEU A 203 17.48 7.44 -0.29
N TYR A 204 17.67 7.46 -1.61
CA TYR A 204 18.90 7.03 -2.27
C TYR A 204 19.46 8.11 -3.20
N SER A 205 20.78 8.23 -3.29
CA SER A 205 21.47 9.04 -4.32
C SER A 205 22.90 8.55 -4.52
N THR A 206 23.49 8.83 -5.68
CA THR A 206 24.93 8.61 -5.92
C THR A 206 25.80 9.66 -5.23
N THR A 207 25.23 10.78 -4.80
CA THR A 207 25.95 11.79 -4.00
C THR A 207 26.38 11.15 -2.68
N PRO A 208 27.67 11.19 -2.31
CA PRO A 208 28.13 10.69 -1.02
C PRO A 208 27.40 11.37 0.14
N LEU A 209 27.10 10.60 1.19
CA LEU A 209 26.61 11.15 2.44
C LEU A 209 27.77 11.86 3.18
N GLU A 210 27.56 13.11 3.56
CA GLU A 210 28.47 13.86 4.43
C GLU A 210 28.13 13.60 5.90
N GLY A 211 29.15 13.40 6.74
CA GLY A 211 28.97 13.14 8.17
C GLY A 211 28.74 11.66 8.50
N LYS A 212 28.17 11.42 9.69
CA LYS A 212 27.94 10.07 10.21
C LYS A 212 26.57 9.57 9.76
N TRP A 213 26.53 8.39 9.15
CA TRP A 213 25.26 7.69 8.92
C TRP A 213 24.71 7.19 10.25
N GLU A 214 23.57 7.71 10.67
CA GLU A 214 22.91 7.31 11.91
C GLU A 214 21.40 7.38 11.76
N ARG A 215 20.73 6.32 12.18
CA ARG A 215 19.28 6.17 12.07
C ARG A 215 18.66 6.17 13.46
N GLU A 216 17.59 6.93 13.64
CA GLU A 216 16.78 6.88 14.87
C GLU A 216 16.13 5.50 15.04
N LYS A 217 16.14 4.96 16.26
CA LYS A 217 15.58 3.65 16.58
C LYS A 217 14.05 3.68 16.42
N PRO A 218 13.42 2.80 15.62
CA PRO A 218 11.97 2.82 15.40
C PRO A 218 11.10 2.88 16.67
N ALA A 219 11.53 2.18 17.72
CA ALA A 219 10.83 2.15 18.99
C ALA A 219 10.61 3.53 19.62
N THR A 220 11.41 4.55 19.29
CA THR A 220 11.25 5.90 19.86
C THR A 220 10.02 6.62 19.31
N TYR A 221 9.65 6.38 18.05
CA TYR A 221 8.50 7.02 17.41
C TYR A 221 7.32 6.07 17.16
N GLN A 222 7.51 4.76 17.30
CA GLN A 222 6.40 3.80 17.27
C GLN A 222 5.41 4.03 18.42
N ALA A 223 5.92 4.38 19.61
CA ALA A 223 5.06 4.65 20.77
C ALA A 223 4.10 5.83 20.57
N GLU A 224 4.46 6.81 19.73
CA GLU A 224 3.57 7.93 19.38
C GLU A 224 2.39 7.43 18.51
N ILE A 225 2.65 6.53 17.57
CA ILE A 225 1.63 5.92 16.69
C ILE A 225 0.70 5.03 17.53
N ASP A 226 1.26 4.19 18.40
CA ASP A 226 0.51 3.27 19.24
C ASP A 226 -0.41 3.98 20.24
N ALA A 227 -0.08 5.23 20.60
CA ALA A 227 -0.85 6.06 21.52
C ALA A 227 -1.94 6.90 20.81
N GLU A 228 -2.01 6.90 19.48
CA GLU A 228 -3.03 7.66 18.76
C GLU A 228 -4.43 7.16 19.13
N LYS A 229 -5.39 8.10 19.21
CA LYS A 229 -6.76 7.74 19.53
C LYS A 229 -7.33 6.85 18.43
N HIS A 230 -7.71 5.64 18.82
CA HIS A 230 -8.36 4.68 17.95
C HIS A 230 -9.73 4.25 18.49
N PRO A 231 -10.60 3.70 17.63
CA PRO A 231 -11.92 3.27 18.07
C PRO A 231 -11.85 2.05 18.99
N LYS A 232 -12.90 1.91 19.81
CA LYS A 232 -13.18 0.68 20.54
C LYS A 232 -13.80 -0.33 19.60
N VAL A 233 -13.44 -1.60 19.76
CA VAL A 233 -14.03 -2.71 19.00
C VAL A 233 -15.06 -3.40 19.88
N GLU A 234 -16.27 -3.58 19.36
CA GLU A 234 -17.32 -4.40 19.93
C GLU A 234 -17.31 -5.76 19.22
N GLU A 235 -16.88 -6.80 19.91
CA GLU A 235 -16.79 -8.16 19.36
C GLU A 235 -18.16 -8.83 19.26
N LYS A 236 -19.10 -8.45 20.14
CA LYS A 236 -20.46 -9.01 20.21
C LYS A 236 -21.52 -7.94 19.98
N PRO A 237 -21.48 -7.24 18.83
CA PRO A 237 -22.42 -6.17 18.53
C PRO A 237 -23.87 -6.68 18.43
N ASN A 238 -24.80 -5.94 19.02
CA ASN A 238 -26.23 -6.23 18.88
C ASN A 238 -27.04 -4.94 18.89
N GLY A 239 -27.88 -4.73 17.87
CA GLY A 239 -28.75 -3.57 17.76
C GLY A 239 -28.49 -2.69 16.54
N LYS A 240 -28.90 -1.43 16.62
CA LYS A 240 -28.82 -0.48 15.49
C LYS A 240 -27.38 -0.05 15.22
N ALA A 241 -27.04 0.04 13.94
CA ALA A 241 -25.71 0.36 13.47
C ALA A 241 -25.75 1.06 12.10
N LYS A 242 -24.58 1.49 11.64
CA LYS A 242 -24.35 2.01 10.28
C LYS A 242 -23.08 1.44 9.67
N ILE A 243 -23.02 1.35 8.35
CA ILE A 243 -21.83 0.93 7.62
C ILE A 243 -20.76 2.04 7.66
N GLU A 244 -19.52 1.70 8.03
CA GLU A 244 -18.36 2.59 7.96
C GLU A 244 -17.51 2.32 6.72
N THR A 245 -17.35 1.06 6.35
CA THR A 245 -16.77 0.64 5.07
C THR A 245 -17.20 -0.80 4.77
N TYR A 246 -17.04 -1.22 3.53
CA TYR A 246 -17.49 -2.54 3.09
C TYR A 246 -16.69 -3.02 1.87
N THR A 247 -16.78 -4.31 1.61
CA THR A 247 -16.35 -4.93 0.35
C THR A 247 -17.25 -6.10 0.03
N VAL A 248 -17.39 -6.41 -1.26
CA VAL A 248 -18.08 -7.61 -1.74
C VAL A 248 -17.05 -8.54 -2.36
N VAL A 249 -16.87 -9.71 -1.75
CA VAL A 249 -15.92 -10.72 -2.22
C VAL A 249 -16.51 -11.43 -3.44
N HIS A 250 -15.70 -11.56 -4.48
CA HIS A 250 -16.11 -12.16 -5.74
C HIS A 250 -15.27 -13.38 -6.09
N GLY A 251 -15.97 -14.48 -6.36
CA GLY A 251 -15.39 -15.70 -6.92
C GLY A 251 -15.22 -15.62 -8.43
N ARG A 252 -15.16 -16.80 -9.07
CA ARG A 252 -15.27 -16.89 -10.54
C ARG A 252 -16.72 -16.77 -11.02
N GLY A 253 -17.70 -17.08 -10.16
CA GLY A 253 -19.13 -17.08 -10.48
C GLY A 253 -19.85 -15.77 -10.18
N GLY A 254 -19.16 -14.73 -9.69
CA GLY A 254 -19.75 -13.47 -9.26
C GLY A 254 -19.58 -13.21 -7.77
N ALA A 255 -20.44 -12.38 -7.19
CA ALA A 255 -20.44 -12.04 -5.77
C ALA A 255 -20.74 -13.27 -4.90
N GLU A 256 -19.95 -13.50 -3.85
CA GLU A 256 -20.08 -14.67 -2.97
C GLU A 256 -20.52 -14.31 -1.55
N PHE A 257 -20.05 -13.19 -1.00
CA PHE A 257 -20.46 -12.63 0.28
C PHE A 257 -19.93 -11.20 0.43
N ALA A 258 -20.47 -10.44 1.37
CA ALA A 258 -19.96 -9.12 1.72
C ALA A 258 -19.44 -9.05 3.14
N ILE A 259 -18.43 -8.21 3.35
CA ILE A 259 -17.84 -7.89 4.65
C ILE A 259 -18.11 -6.42 4.92
N VAL A 260 -18.60 -6.12 6.12
CA VAL A 260 -18.90 -4.79 6.61
C VAL A 260 -18.06 -4.52 7.85
N PHE A 261 -17.41 -3.36 7.87
CA PHE A 261 -17.02 -2.70 9.11
C PHE A 261 -18.10 -1.68 9.41
N GLY A 262 -18.69 -1.77 10.60
CA GLY A 262 -19.80 -0.91 11.00
C GLY A 262 -19.55 -0.20 12.31
N ARG A 263 -20.42 0.76 12.61
CA ARG A 263 -20.42 1.55 13.85
C ARG A 263 -21.75 1.40 14.57
N MET A 264 -21.70 1.04 15.84
CA MET A 264 -22.87 0.99 16.71
C MET A 264 -23.48 2.40 16.83
N ALA A 265 -24.80 2.51 16.70
CA ALA A 265 -25.47 3.82 16.66
C ALA A 265 -25.41 4.58 17.99
N ASP A 266 -25.29 3.87 19.11
CA ASP A 266 -25.32 4.41 20.48
C ASP A 266 -23.94 4.71 21.06
N THR A 267 -22.95 3.89 20.73
CA THR A 267 -21.60 3.93 21.33
C THR A 267 -20.51 4.33 20.35
N ASP A 268 -20.80 4.34 19.04
CA ASP A 268 -19.82 4.50 17.95
C ASP A 268 -18.69 3.46 17.97
N ALA A 269 -18.86 2.37 18.75
CA ALA A 269 -17.93 1.24 18.75
C ALA A 269 -17.94 0.56 17.37
N ARG A 270 -16.76 0.16 16.90
CA ARG A 270 -16.61 -0.51 15.62
C ARG A 270 -16.85 -2.01 15.75
N PHE A 271 -17.47 -2.61 14.76
CA PHE A 271 -17.59 -4.05 14.64
C PHE A 271 -17.29 -4.53 13.22
N VAL A 272 -17.14 -5.85 13.07
CA VAL A 272 -17.05 -6.54 11.78
C VAL A 272 -18.22 -7.50 11.67
N ALA A 273 -18.86 -7.54 10.50
CA ALA A 273 -19.97 -8.43 10.20
C ALA A 273 -19.95 -8.85 8.72
N HIS A 274 -20.62 -9.96 8.43
CA HIS A 274 -21.10 -10.25 7.08
C HIS A 274 -22.49 -9.62 6.90
N THR A 275 -22.97 -9.55 5.66
CA THR A 275 -24.40 -9.32 5.40
C THR A 275 -25.14 -10.65 5.25
N PRO A 276 -26.48 -10.65 5.21
CA PRO A 276 -27.22 -11.74 4.59
C PRO A 276 -26.63 -12.06 3.21
N ASN A 277 -26.40 -13.35 2.96
CA ASN A 277 -25.78 -13.83 1.74
C ASN A 277 -26.85 -14.18 0.69
N ASP A 278 -27.67 -13.20 0.33
CA ASP A 278 -28.66 -13.32 -0.73
C ASP A 278 -28.30 -12.45 -1.96
N PRO A 279 -28.66 -12.87 -3.18
CA PRO A 279 -28.26 -12.17 -4.39
C PRO A 279 -28.70 -10.70 -4.46
N ALA A 280 -29.85 -10.35 -3.88
CA ALA A 280 -30.37 -8.98 -3.93
C ALA A 280 -29.51 -8.06 -3.06
N THR A 281 -29.19 -8.48 -1.84
CA THR A 281 -28.29 -7.74 -0.94
C THR A 281 -26.90 -7.55 -1.56
N LEU A 282 -26.31 -8.58 -2.15
CA LEU A 282 -24.97 -8.46 -2.72
C LEU A 282 -24.91 -7.56 -3.96
N ALA A 283 -25.90 -7.68 -4.86
CA ALA A 283 -26.00 -6.80 -6.03
C ALA A 283 -26.16 -5.34 -5.58
N ASP A 284 -27.00 -5.12 -4.58
CA ASP A 284 -27.25 -3.81 -4.01
C ASP A 284 -25.99 -3.14 -3.45
N MET A 285 -25.16 -3.91 -2.75
CA MET A 285 -23.89 -3.44 -2.21
C MET A 285 -22.87 -3.06 -3.29
N VAL A 286 -22.94 -3.64 -4.48
CA VAL A 286 -22.06 -3.29 -5.61
C VAL A 286 -22.59 -2.08 -6.38
N GLU A 287 -23.91 -1.96 -6.52
CA GLU A 287 -24.55 -0.97 -7.39
C GLU A 287 -24.79 0.39 -6.72
N ARG A 288 -24.89 0.43 -5.39
CA ARG A 288 -25.18 1.67 -4.64
C ARG A 288 -24.14 1.92 -3.55
N GLU A 289 -23.93 3.20 -3.23
CA GLU A 289 -23.09 3.60 -2.10
C GLU A 289 -23.73 3.12 -0.78
N GLN A 290 -22.92 2.48 0.06
CA GLN A 290 -23.33 1.89 1.33
C GLN A 290 -22.76 2.65 2.54
N LEU A 291 -21.78 3.54 2.36
CA LEU A 291 -21.19 4.32 3.44
C LEU A 291 -22.28 5.09 4.21
N GLY A 292 -22.32 4.90 5.52
CA GLY A 292 -23.29 5.51 6.42
C GLY A 292 -24.69 4.88 6.40
N ARG A 293 -24.94 3.87 5.55
CA ARG A 293 -26.25 3.21 5.47
C ARG A 293 -26.64 2.59 6.81
N PRO A 294 -27.84 2.90 7.35
CA PRO A 294 -28.31 2.33 8.60
C PRO A 294 -28.70 0.86 8.44
N GLY A 295 -28.74 0.16 9.57
CA GLY A 295 -29.13 -1.24 9.65
C GLY A 295 -29.12 -1.76 11.07
N ALA A 296 -29.27 -3.07 11.20
CA ALA A 296 -29.16 -3.77 12.47
C ALA A 296 -28.07 -4.85 12.38
N VAL A 297 -27.25 -4.96 13.42
CA VAL A 297 -26.25 -6.02 13.57
C VAL A 297 -26.67 -6.98 14.68
N GLN A 298 -26.43 -8.27 14.47
CA GLN A 298 -26.66 -9.32 15.44
C GLN A 298 -25.41 -10.20 15.57
N SER A 299 -25.05 -10.47 16.82
CA SER A 299 -24.10 -11.52 17.21
C SER A 299 -24.83 -12.77 17.66
N PHE A 300 -24.20 -13.92 17.47
CA PHE A 300 -24.78 -15.22 17.79
C PHE A 300 -24.00 -15.92 18.89
N ALA A 301 -24.71 -16.61 19.78
CA ALA A 301 -24.12 -17.26 20.96
C ALA A 301 -23.24 -18.47 20.62
N ASP A 302 -23.41 -19.04 19.42
CA ASP A 302 -22.64 -20.17 18.90
C ASP A 302 -21.27 -19.76 18.33
N GLY A 303 -20.95 -18.45 18.34
CA GLY A 303 -19.70 -17.91 17.81
C GLY A 303 -19.67 -17.83 16.29
N SER A 304 -20.82 -17.97 15.61
CA SER A 304 -20.92 -17.66 14.19
C SER A 304 -20.66 -16.17 13.92
N VAL A 305 -20.34 -15.86 12.66
CA VAL A 305 -20.01 -14.49 12.25
C VAL A 305 -21.17 -13.54 12.51
N ASN A 306 -20.86 -12.31 12.94
CA ASN A 306 -21.89 -11.29 13.11
C ASN A 306 -22.57 -11.01 11.76
N ILE A 307 -23.88 -10.74 11.78
CA ILE A 307 -24.65 -10.41 10.59
C ILE A 307 -25.20 -8.99 10.72
N PHE A 308 -24.87 -8.13 9.75
CA PHE A 308 -25.45 -6.80 9.57
C PHE A 308 -26.48 -6.85 8.44
N THR A 309 -27.73 -6.53 8.76
CA THR A 309 -28.82 -6.42 7.79
C THR A 309 -29.05 -4.93 7.49
N PRO A 310 -28.72 -4.47 6.27
CA PRO A 310 -28.98 -3.08 5.87
C PRO A 310 -30.48 -2.77 5.81
N GLU A 311 -30.86 -1.53 6.14
CA GLU A 311 -32.22 -1.00 5.92
C GLU A 311 -32.50 -0.67 4.45
#